data_AF-A0A1B0GNC4-F1
#
_entry.id   AF-A0A1B0GNC4-F1
#
_cell.length_a   1.000
_cell.length_b   1.000
_cell.length_c   1.000
_cell.angle_alpha   90.00
_cell.angle_beta   90.00
_cell.angle_gamma   90.00
#
_symmetry.space_group_name_H-M   'P 1'
#
loop_
_entity.id
_entity.type
_entity.pdbx_description
1 polymer ?
#
loop_
_entity_poly.entity_id
_entity_poly.type
_entity_poly.pdbx_seq_one_letter_code
_entity_poly.pdbx_strand_id
1 'polypeptide(L)'
;ILHVIDDVLTPLTTIPSSTVDVHNPDAFQFLTFSESLDIGHHRVRSYRQKVIMHKKEYLYQTPGAHTFLIPVEEGFKSPHRPDMIDRKVIDGHIIPNRTVFTAAAPLGEPLPTAAFEDNLKVLITFFSQADGKSVRTYVKSQTLIGDSVHAPGVVLSEIVRANIPVENGVVHLIQRPLVIVDTNVIQFLEV
;
A
#
# COMPACT_ATOMS: atom_id res chain seq x y z
N ILE A 1 5.00 -16.72 14.79
CA ILE A 1 4.67 -17.27 13.45
C ILE A 1 5.95 -17.21 12.63
N LEU A 2 6.42 -18.34 12.09
CA LEU A 2 7.62 -18.44 11.25
C LEU A 2 7.17 -18.42 9.79
N HIS A 3 7.64 -17.47 8.99
CA HIS A 3 7.44 -17.45 7.55
C HIS A 3 8.69 -18.02 6.89
N VAL A 4 8.56 -19.12 6.15
CA VAL A 4 9.63 -19.61 5.26
C VAL A 4 9.52 -18.82 3.97
N ILE A 5 10.57 -18.08 3.62
CA ILE A 5 10.66 -17.27 2.41
C ILE A 5 11.84 -17.85 1.64
N ASP A 6 11.62 -18.31 0.40
CA ASP A 6 12.68 -18.90 -0.44
C ASP A 6 13.66 -17.85 -0.99
N ASP A 7 13.33 -16.56 -0.86
CA ASP A 7 14.20 -15.43 -1.19
C ASP A 7 14.64 -14.66 0.06
N VAL A 8 15.93 -14.31 0.11
CA VAL A 8 16.50 -13.47 1.16
C VAL A 8 15.81 -12.10 1.11
N LEU A 9 15.18 -11.68 2.21
CA LEU A 9 14.69 -10.31 2.33
C LEU A 9 15.88 -9.36 2.18
N THR A 10 15.89 -8.57 1.11
CA THR A 10 16.90 -7.53 0.94
C THR A 10 16.68 -6.48 2.03
N PRO A 11 17.67 -6.21 2.89
CA PRO A 11 17.53 -5.19 3.91
C PRO A 11 17.28 -3.83 3.23
N LEU A 12 16.41 -3.04 3.83
CA LEU A 12 16.23 -1.66 3.41
C LEU A 12 17.51 -0.88 3.73
N THR A 13 18.22 -0.45 2.69
CA THR A 13 19.45 0.34 2.78
C THR A 13 19.20 1.79 2.43
N THR A 14 20.13 2.66 2.79
CA THR A 14 20.16 4.04 2.32
C THR A 14 20.81 4.13 0.94
N ILE A 15 20.42 5.11 0.13
CA ILE A 15 21.10 5.36 -1.15
C ILE A 15 22.53 5.87 -0.92
N PRO A 16 23.51 5.57 -1.80
CA PRO A 16 24.92 5.93 -1.58
C PRO A 16 25.18 7.43 -1.36
N SER A 17 24.31 8.30 -1.87
CA SER A 17 24.40 9.76 -1.71
C SER A 17 23.72 10.29 -0.44
N SER A 18 23.07 9.43 0.35
CA SER A 18 22.40 9.83 1.59
C SER A 18 23.42 10.08 2.69
N THR A 19 23.24 11.18 3.42
CA THR A 19 23.96 11.45 4.68
C THR A 19 23.16 11.00 5.91
N VAL A 20 21.91 10.55 5.71
CA VAL A 20 21.04 10.05 6.77
C VAL A 20 21.32 8.57 6.95
N ASP A 21 21.61 8.17 8.18
CA ASP A 21 21.66 6.77 8.60
C ASP A 21 20.29 6.38 9.17
N VAL A 22 19.62 5.43 8.51
CA VAL A 22 18.28 4.96 8.90
C VAL A 22 18.38 3.46 9.11
N HIS A 23 18.24 3.03 10.36
CA HIS A 23 18.29 1.63 10.73
C HIS A 23 16.92 1.16 11.26
N ASN A 24 16.39 0.09 10.67
CA ASN A 24 15.11 -0.53 11.04
C ASN A 24 13.97 0.48 11.30
N PRO A 25 13.60 1.31 10.31
CA PRO A 25 12.58 2.32 10.52
C PRO A 25 11.19 1.71 10.73
N ASP A 26 10.33 2.35 11.52
CA ASP A 26 8.89 2.12 11.46
C ASP A 26 8.30 2.59 10.12
N ALA A 27 7.04 2.26 9.82
CA ALA A 27 6.43 2.62 8.54
C ALA A 27 6.30 4.15 8.32
N PHE A 28 6.23 4.95 9.39
CA PHE A 28 6.18 6.41 9.26
C PHE A 28 7.57 7.02 9.02
N GLN A 29 8.59 6.50 9.68
CA GLN A 29 9.99 6.82 9.42
C GLN A 29 10.36 6.41 8.00
N PHE A 30 9.89 5.26 7.52
CA PHE A 30 10.01 4.86 6.11
C PHE A 30 9.43 5.92 5.17
N LEU A 31 8.19 6.38 5.41
CA LEU A 31 7.59 7.46 4.62
C LEU A 31 8.43 8.73 4.67
N THR A 32 8.85 9.12 5.88
CA THR A 32 9.62 10.35 6.15
C THR A 32 10.95 10.35 5.42
N PHE A 33 11.71 9.26 5.49
CA PHE A 33 13.05 9.14 4.92
C PHE A 33 13.08 8.45 3.55
N SER A 34 11.93 8.20 2.92
CA SER A 34 11.82 7.48 1.64
C SER A 34 12.73 8.00 0.52
N GLU A 35 13.04 9.30 0.49
CA GLU A 35 13.96 9.90 -0.49
C GLU A 35 15.45 9.60 -0.22
N SER A 36 15.78 9.12 0.98
CA SER A 36 17.13 8.71 1.41
C SER A 36 17.31 7.18 1.41
N LEU A 37 16.22 6.43 1.25
CA LEU A 37 16.20 4.97 1.24
C LEU A 37 16.30 4.45 -0.18
N ASP A 38 16.91 3.27 -0.38
CA ASP A 38 16.92 2.59 -1.67
C ASP A 38 15.52 2.05 -1.96
N ILE A 39 14.71 2.96 -2.49
CA ILE A 39 13.40 2.90 -3.13
C ILE A 39 13.26 2.21 -4.48
N GLY A 40 14.39 2.01 -5.17
CA GLY A 40 14.41 1.97 -6.62
C GLY A 40 14.13 3.37 -7.18
N HIS A 41 13.39 3.45 -8.28
CA HIS A 41 13.04 4.74 -8.92
C HIS A 41 11.76 5.37 -8.36
N HIS A 42 11.11 4.73 -7.38
CA HIS A 42 9.84 5.17 -6.84
C HIS A 42 9.98 6.31 -5.83
N ARG A 43 8.91 7.10 -5.70
CA ARG A 43 8.77 8.14 -4.69
C ARG A 43 7.40 8.02 -4.05
N VAL A 44 7.26 8.43 -2.78
CA VAL A 44 6.00 8.33 -2.01
C VAL A 44 5.64 9.66 -1.33
N ARG A 45 6.22 10.77 -1.80
CA ARG A 45 6.14 12.09 -1.17
C ARG A 45 4.71 12.61 -1.09
N SER A 46 3.94 12.51 -2.18
CA SER A 46 2.55 12.97 -2.19
C SER A 46 1.68 12.18 -1.21
N TYR A 47 1.90 10.87 -1.09
CA TYR A 47 1.18 10.06 -0.11
C TYR A 47 1.54 10.45 1.32
N ARG A 48 2.85 10.58 1.64
CA ARG A 48 3.31 11.06 2.95
C ARG A 48 2.65 12.38 3.33
N GLN A 49 2.59 13.34 2.40
CA GLN A 49 1.94 14.63 2.64
C GLN A 49 0.46 14.48 3.01
N LYS A 50 -0.27 13.54 2.38
CA LYS A 50 -1.67 13.25 2.73
C LYS A 50 -1.79 12.61 4.12
N VAL A 51 -0.91 11.69 4.48
CA VAL A 51 -0.88 11.10 5.84
C VAL A 51 -0.72 12.19 6.91
N ILE A 52 0.23 13.12 6.71
CA ILE A 52 0.50 14.23 7.65
C ILE A 52 -0.68 15.22 7.67
N MET A 53 -1.16 15.64 6.50
CA MET A 53 -2.28 16.58 6.36
C MET A 53 -3.55 16.09 7.07
N HIS A 54 -3.82 14.78 7.01
CA HIS A 54 -4.99 14.17 7.63
C HIS A 54 -4.76 13.68 9.07
N LYS A 55 -3.57 13.92 9.65
CA LYS A 55 -3.19 13.54 11.02
C LYS A 55 -3.29 12.03 11.27
N LYS A 56 -2.82 11.23 10.32
CA LYS A 56 -2.88 9.76 10.32
C LYS A 56 -1.53 9.09 10.57
N GLU A 57 -0.52 9.85 11.00
CA GLU A 57 0.83 9.35 11.30
C GLU A 57 0.81 8.20 12.30
N TYR A 58 -0.07 8.27 13.31
CA TYR A 58 -0.18 7.26 14.37
C TYR A 58 -0.43 5.84 13.81
N LEU A 59 -1.14 5.70 12.69
CA LEU A 59 -1.40 4.38 12.07
C LEU A 59 -0.14 3.74 11.50
N TYR A 60 0.85 4.56 11.14
CA TYR A 60 2.14 4.12 10.60
C TYR A 60 3.21 3.98 11.70
N GLN A 61 2.96 4.50 12.90
CA GLN A 61 3.84 4.40 14.06
C GLN A 61 3.40 3.34 15.07
N THR A 62 2.15 2.88 15.00
CA THR A 62 1.60 1.94 15.97
C THR A 62 2.40 0.63 15.94
N PRO A 63 2.81 0.09 17.11
CA PRO A 63 3.48 -1.19 17.19
C PRO A 63 2.55 -2.33 16.74
N GLY A 64 3.11 -3.30 16.05
CA GLY A 64 2.37 -4.48 15.59
C GLY A 64 3.04 -5.10 14.37
N ALA A 65 2.34 -6.05 13.76
CA ALA A 65 2.77 -6.72 12.54
C ALA A 65 1.83 -6.33 11.41
N HIS A 66 1.96 -5.13 10.86
CA HIS A 66 1.02 -4.59 9.88
C HIS A 66 1.45 -4.87 8.43
N THR A 67 0.54 -4.67 7.49
CA THR A 67 0.87 -4.54 6.06
C THR A 67 0.43 -3.17 5.57
N PHE A 68 1.37 -2.41 5.01
CA PHE A 68 1.16 -1.08 4.47
C PHE A 68 1.24 -1.12 2.95
N LEU A 69 0.20 -0.63 2.28
CA LEU A 69 0.12 -0.54 0.82
C LEU A 69 0.30 0.92 0.42
N ILE A 70 1.48 1.31 -0.03
CA ILE A 70 1.83 2.73 -0.20
C ILE A 70 1.84 3.08 -1.68
N PRO A 71 0.93 3.95 -2.16
CA PRO A 71 0.94 4.34 -3.56
C PRO A 71 2.15 5.20 -3.91
N VAL A 72 2.78 4.87 -5.04
CA VAL A 72 3.89 5.66 -5.59
C VAL A 72 3.39 6.93 -6.27
N GLU A 73 4.28 7.89 -6.44
CA GLU A 73 4.01 9.23 -7.00
C GLU A 73 3.32 9.17 -8.37
N GLU A 74 3.67 8.21 -9.22
CA GLU A 74 3.04 8.02 -10.53
C GLU A 74 1.53 7.76 -10.44
N GLY A 75 1.08 7.23 -9.30
CA GLY A 75 -0.32 7.00 -8.99
C GLY A 75 -1.13 8.28 -8.78
N PHE A 76 -0.51 9.45 -8.65
CA PHE A 76 -1.16 10.74 -8.35
C PHE A 76 -1.35 11.64 -9.57
N LYS A 77 -1.02 11.17 -10.78
CA LYS A 77 -1.04 11.98 -12.02
C LYS A 77 -2.41 12.51 -12.44
N SER A 78 -3.52 11.92 -11.97
CA SER A 78 -4.87 12.43 -12.26
C SER A 78 -5.16 13.64 -11.36
N PRO A 79 -5.57 14.80 -11.91
CA PRO A 79 -5.69 16.05 -11.15
C PRO A 79 -6.68 15.98 -9.98
N HIS A 80 -7.70 15.13 -10.05
CA HIS A 80 -8.70 14.99 -8.97
C HIS A 80 -8.30 13.97 -7.91
N ARG A 81 -7.37 13.06 -8.21
CA ARG A 81 -7.06 11.92 -7.34
C ARG A 81 -6.37 12.33 -6.03
N PRO A 82 -5.43 13.30 -6.00
CA PRO A 82 -4.87 13.78 -4.74
C PRO A 82 -5.95 14.25 -3.75
N ASP A 83 -6.97 14.95 -4.22
CA ASP A 83 -8.03 15.52 -3.36
C ASP A 83 -8.95 14.44 -2.76
N MET A 84 -9.02 13.28 -3.40
CA MET A 84 -9.81 12.14 -2.91
C MET A 84 -9.10 11.31 -1.83
N ILE A 85 -7.79 11.52 -1.60
CA ILE A 85 -7.07 10.80 -0.54
C ILE A 85 -7.33 11.49 0.79
N ASP A 86 -8.43 11.10 1.43
CA ASP A 86 -8.79 11.55 2.76
C ASP A 86 -8.35 10.55 3.84
N ARG A 87 -8.75 10.84 5.08
CA ARG A 87 -8.51 9.98 6.26
C ARG A 87 -8.97 8.53 6.06
N LYS A 88 -10.11 8.27 5.43
CA LYS A 88 -10.64 6.92 5.26
C LYS A 88 -9.92 6.16 4.15
N VAL A 89 -9.53 6.86 3.09
CA VAL A 89 -8.69 6.27 2.04
C VAL A 89 -7.36 5.83 2.64
N ILE A 90 -6.72 6.66 3.49
CA ILE A 90 -5.48 6.28 4.19
C ILE A 90 -5.67 5.01 5.02
N ASP A 91 -6.79 4.90 5.75
CA ASP A 91 -7.12 3.72 6.54
C ASP A 91 -7.28 2.45 5.66
N GLY A 92 -7.80 2.61 4.44
CA GLY A 92 -7.96 1.52 3.45
C GLY A 92 -6.66 0.98 2.86
N HIS A 93 -5.52 1.62 3.14
CA HIS A 93 -4.19 1.17 2.68
C HIS A 93 -3.44 0.34 3.73
N ILE A 94 -4.06 0.04 4.87
CA ILE A 94 -3.42 -0.64 5.99
C ILE A 94 -4.22 -1.89 6.34
N ILE A 95 -3.54 -3.03 6.37
CA ILE A 95 -4.07 -4.26 6.98
C ILE A 95 -3.48 -4.35 8.39
N PRO A 96 -4.29 -4.16 9.45
CA PRO A 96 -3.78 -4.12 10.80
C PRO A 96 -3.43 -5.51 11.32
N ASN A 97 -2.33 -5.63 12.07
CA ASN A 97 -1.94 -6.84 12.81
C ASN A 97 -1.82 -8.13 11.97
N ARG A 98 -1.59 -7.99 10.65
CA ARG A 98 -1.18 -9.07 9.76
C ARG A 98 -0.12 -8.59 8.77
N THR A 99 1.07 -9.19 8.83
CA THR A 99 2.12 -9.04 7.82
C THR A 99 1.86 -10.01 6.68
N VAL A 100 1.83 -9.50 5.45
CA VAL A 100 1.58 -10.27 4.24
C VAL A 100 2.77 -10.10 3.29
N PHE A 101 3.68 -11.06 3.27
CA PHE A 101 4.72 -11.14 2.24
C PHE A 101 4.14 -11.72 0.96
N THR A 102 4.57 -11.25 -0.22
CA THR A 102 3.95 -11.65 -1.49
C THR A 102 4.06 -13.16 -1.77
N ALA A 103 5.18 -13.79 -1.43
CA ALA A 103 5.40 -15.23 -1.62
C ALA A 103 4.46 -16.10 -0.75
N ALA A 104 4.10 -15.62 0.43
CA ALA A 104 3.23 -16.30 1.39
C ALA A 104 1.84 -15.63 1.48
N ALA A 105 1.47 -14.82 0.49
CA ALA A 105 0.22 -14.08 0.52
C ALA A 105 -0.95 -15.06 0.42
N PRO A 106 -2.03 -14.86 1.20
CA PRO A 106 -3.24 -15.67 1.11
C PRO A 106 -4.02 -15.26 -0.14
N LEU A 107 -3.58 -15.76 -1.31
CA LEU A 107 -4.13 -15.37 -2.60
C LEU A 107 -5.64 -15.66 -2.66
N GLY A 108 -6.43 -14.67 -3.06
CA GLY A 108 -7.89 -14.77 -3.11
C GLY A 108 -8.61 -14.58 -1.77
N GLU A 109 -7.91 -14.56 -0.63
CA GLU A 109 -8.53 -14.31 0.68
C GLU A 109 -8.77 -12.80 0.90
N PRO A 110 -9.99 -12.36 1.23
CA PRO A 110 -10.26 -10.98 1.62
C PRO A 110 -9.78 -10.68 3.03
N LEU A 111 -9.01 -9.60 3.17
CA LEU A 111 -8.42 -9.14 4.42
C LEU A 111 -9.01 -7.78 4.82
N PRO A 112 -9.51 -7.61 6.05
CA PRO A 112 -10.02 -6.32 6.51
C PRO A 112 -8.90 -5.30 6.64
N THR A 113 -9.20 -4.07 6.26
CA THR A 113 -8.31 -2.92 6.45
C THR A 113 -8.63 -2.17 7.73
N ALA A 114 -7.83 -1.15 8.07
CA ALA A 114 -8.19 -0.20 9.12
C ALA A 114 -9.47 0.59 8.76
N ALA A 115 -9.84 0.68 7.48
CA ALA A 115 -11.11 1.22 7.01
C ALA A 115 -12.24 0.17 6.99
N PHE A 116 -12.22 -0.86 7.85
CA PHE A 116 -13.33 -1.80 7.98
C PHE A 116 -14.23 -1.39 9.16
N GLU A 117 -14.84 -0.21 9.03
CA GLU A 117 -15.70 0.40 10.05
C GLU A 117 -17.16 0.55 9.55
N ASP A 118 -18.07 1.12 10.33
CA ASP A 118 -19.49 1.17 9.95
C ASP A 118 -19.77 2.03 8.71
N ASN A 119 -19.00 3.09 8.48
CA ASN A 119 -19.25 4.11 7.46
C ASN A 119 -18.38 4.01 6.21
N LEU A 120 -17.45 3.07 6.17
CA LEU A 120 -16.69 2.66 5.00
C LEU A 120 -16.16 1.27 5.34
N LYS A 121 -16.33 0.28 4.44
CA LYS A 121 -15.80 -1.08 4.65
C LYS A 121 -14.93 -1.49 3.48
N VAL A 122 -13.61 -1.50 3.69
CA VAL A 122 -12.65 -1.86 2.65
C VAL A 122 -11.97 -3.19 2.98
N LEU A 123 -12.02 -4.11 2.03
CA LEU A 123 -11.28 -5.37 2.03
C LEU A 123 -10.14 -5.30 1.02
N ILE A 124 -9.01 -5.96 1.31
CA ILE A 124 -7.90 -6.18 0.38
C ILE A 124 -7.81 -7.66 0.03
N THR A 125 -7.56 -7.96 -1.24
CA THR A 125 -7.22 -9.31 -1.69
C THR A 125 -5.97 -9.26 -2.57
N PHE A 126 -5.04 -10.18 -2.32
CA PHE A 126 -3.83 -10.34 -3.14
C PHE A 126 -4.09 -11.31 -4.30
N PHE A 127 -3.53 -11.00 -5.47
CA PHE A 127 -3.56 -11.82 -6.67
C PHE A 127 -2.17 -11.90 -7.29
N SER A 128 -1.85 -13.03 -7.90
CA SER A 128 -0.65 -13.16 -8.73
C SER A 128 -1.05 -13.60 -10.13
N GLN A 129 -0.46 -12.97 -11.14
CA GLN A 129 -0.64 -13.35 -12.54
C GLN A 129 0.73 -13.60 -13.16
N ALA A 130 0.90 -14.79 -13.74
CA ALA A 130 2.06 -15.11 -14.55
C ALA A 130 1.80 -14.69 -16.01
N ASP A 131 2.67 -13.85 -16.56
CA ASP A 131 2.59 -13.39 -17.96
C ASP A 131 3.67 -14.08 -18.83
N GLY A 132 3.93 -15.36 -18.57
CA GLY A 132 4.91 -16.20 -19.28
C GLY A 132 6.40 -15.85 -19.09
N LYS A 133 6.73 -14.62 -18.68
CA LYS A 133 8.11 -14.15 -18.42
C LYS A 133 8.36 -13.67 -16.99
N SER A 134 7.31 -13.23 -16.30
CA SER A 134 7.39 -12.80 -14.91
C SER A 134 6.06 -13.04 -14.20
N VAL A 135 6.12 -13.16 -12.88
CA VAL A 135 4.95 -13.19 -12.00
C VAL A 135 4.75 -11.78 -11.47
N ARG A 136 3.61 -11.17 -11.76
CA ARG A 136 3.21 -9.89 -11.21
C ARG A 136 2.23 -10.10 -10.08
N THR A 137 2.43 -9.38 -8.98
CA THR A 137 1.51 -9.40 -7.84
C THR A 137 0.66 -8.13 -7.86
N TYR A 138 -0.63 -8.29 -7.59
CA TYR A 138 -1.61 -7.21 -7.52
C TYR A 138 -2.33 -7.23 -6.17
N VAL A 139 -2.79 -6.07 -5.75
CA VAL A 139 -3.75 -5.89 -4.66
C VAL A 139 -5.04 -5.34 -5.22
N LYS A 140 -6.16 -5.93 -4.79
CA LYS A 140 -7.50 -5.49 -5.10
C LYS A 140 -8.14 -4.94 -3.84
N SER A 141 -8.51 -3.66 -3.83
CA SER A 141 -9.38 -3.12 -2.79
C SER A 141 -10.83 -3.23 -3.21
N GLN A 142 -11.68 -3.74 -2.31
CA GLN A 142 -13.12 -3.79 -2.49
C GLN A 142 -13.79 -2.97 -1.40
N THR A 143 -14.45 -1.88 -1.78
CA THR A 143 -15.31 -1.08 -0.91
C THR A 143 -16.70 -1.72 -0.88
N LEU A 144 -17.05 -2.39 0.22
CA LEU A 144 -18.34 -3.06 0.41
C LEU A 144 -19.45 -2.06 0.79
N ILE A 145 -19.12 -1.15 1.70
CA ILE A 145 -19.97 -0.05 2.12
C ILE A 145 -19.19 1.22 1.81
N GLY A 146 -19.78 2.09 1.00
CA GLY A 146 -19.23 3.39 0.62
C GLY A 146 -19.78 4.52 1.47
N ASP A 147 -19.29 5.73 1.21
CA ASP A 147 -19.86 6.98 1.74
C ASP A 147 -20.22 7.96 0.61
N SER A 148 -20.52 9.21 0.95
CA SER A 148 -20.88 10.25 -0.03
C SER A 148 -19.75 10.61 -1.00
N VAL A 149 -18.50 10.24 -0.70
CA VAL A 149 -17.30 10.55 -1.50
C VAL A 149 -16.76 9.29 -2.18
N HIS A 150 -16.77 8.15 -1.48
CA HIS A 150 -16.20 6.89 -1.91
C HIS A 150 -17.29 5.85 -2.14
N ALA A 151 -17.71 5.70 -3.39
CA ALA A 151 -18.72 4.72 -3.76
C ALA A 151 -18.24 3.27 -3.53
N PRO A 152 -19.16 2.31 -3.28
CA PRO A 152 -18.85 0.89 -3.34
C PRO A 152 -18.25 0.54 -4.71
N GLY A 153 -17.28 -0.38 -4.72
CA GLY A 153 -16.58 -0.74 -5.96
C GLY A 153 -15.26 -1.44 -5.73
N VAL A 154 -14.53 -1.64 -6.83
CA VAL A 154 -13.26 -2.37 -6.85
C VAL A 154 -12.18 -1.53 -7.50
N VAL A 155 -11.00 -1.51 -6.91
CA VAL A 155 -9.79 -0.91 -7.48
C VAL A 155 -8.68 -1.95 -7.47
N LEU A 156 -8.03 -2.14 -8.62
CA LEU A 156 -6.88 -3.03 -8.77
C LEU A 156 -5.62 -2.19 -8.90
N SER A 157 -4.57 -2.55 -8.16
CA SER A 157 -3.24 -1.95 -8.29
C SER A 157 -2.15 -3.01 -8.30
N GLU A 158 -1.19 -2.87 -9.20
CA GLU A 158 0.04 -3.66 -9.20
C GLU A 158 0.90 -3.30 -7.98
N ILE A 159 1.55 -4.29 -7.37
CA ILE A 159 2.65 -4.09 -6.42
C ILE A 159 3.93 -3.90 -7.24
N VAL A 160 4.44 -2.67 -7.27
CA VAL A 160 5.63 -2.29 -8.07
C VAL A 160 6.93 -2.52 -7.32
N ARG A 161 6.87 -2.60 -5.98
CA ARG A 161 7.97 -3.05 -5.14
C ARG A 161 7.42 -3.72 -3.89
N ALA A 162 7.76 -4.99 -3.70
CA ALA A 162 7.23 -5.81 -2.62
C ALA A 162 8.19 -5.92 -1.44
N ASN A 163 7.63 -6.35 -0.30
CA ASN A 163 8.38 -6.93 0.82
C ASN A 163 9.44 -6.02 1.44
N ILE A 164 9.18 -4.71 1.54
CA ILE A 164 10.10 -3.79 2.23
C ILE A 164 9.85 -3.93 3.74
N PRO A 165 10.82 -4.47 4.52
CA PRO A 165 10.63 -4.63 5.95
C PRO A 165 10.68 -3.29 6.67
N VAL A 166 9.83 -3.12 7.67
CA VAL A 166 9.82 -2.00 8.63
C VAL A 166 9.60 -2.58 10.03
N GLU A 167 9.96 -1.84 11.08
CA GLU A 167 9.91 -2.35 12.47
C GLU A 167 8.53 -2.90 12.86
N ASN A 168 7.46 -2.25 12.40
CA ASN A 168 6.08 -2.60 12.69
C ASN A 168 5.36 -3.33 11.53
N GLY A 169 6.10 -4.01 10.64
CA GLY A 169 5.51 -4.90 9.64
C GLY A 169 6.19 -4.89 8.27
N VAL A 170 5.38 -4.78 7.21
CA VAL A 170 5.87 -4.78 5.82
C VAL A 170 5.20 -3.70 4.99
N VAL A 171 6.00 -3.05 4.15
CA VAL A 171 5.54 -2.10 3.14
C VAL A 171 5.59 -2.75 1.76
N HIS A 172 4.51 -2.56 1.00
CA HIS A 172 4.49 -2.78 -0.44
C HIS A 172 4.20 -1.46 -1.14
N LEU A 173 5.03 -1.10 -2.11
CA LEU A 173 4.75 0.03 -2.99
C LEU A 173 3.79 -0.42 -4.09
N ILE A 174 2.73 0.36 -4.29
CA ILE A 174 1.67 0.04 -5.26
C ILE A 174 1.55 1.15 -6.31
N GLN A 175 1.15 0.79 -7.53
CA GLN A 175 1.10 1.72 -8.67
C GLN A 175 0.10 2.87 -8.48
N ARG A 176 -1.02 2.67 -7.78
CA ARG A 176 -2.05 3.69 -7.60
C ARG A 176 -2.77 3.57 -6.24
N PRO A 177 -3.34 4.67 -5.72
CA PRO A 177 -4.19 4.62 -4.54
C PRO A 177 -5.35 3.64 -4.68
N LEU A 178 -5.65 2.94 -3.59
CA LEU A 178 -6.80 2.07 -3.40
C LEU A 178 -8.04 2.88 -3.01
N VAL A 179 -9.20 2.23 -2.95
CA VAL A 179 -10.52 2.79 -2.56
C VAL A 179 -11.11 3.80 -3.57
N ILE A 180 -10.26 4.61 -4.21
CA ILE A 180 -10.67 5.63 -5.18
C ILE A 180 -11.05 4.95 -6.51
N VAL A 181 -12.35 4.79 -6.73
CA VAL A 181 -12.90 4.31 -8.01
C VAL A 181 -12.84 5.45 -9.02
N ASP A 182 -12.00 5.33 -10.04
CA ASP A 182 -12.06 6.27 -11.16
C ASP A 182 -13.42 6.07 -11.88
N THR A 183 -14.25 7.10 -11.94
CA THR A 183 -15.57 7.08 -12.62
C THR A 183 -15.49 6.83 -14.13
N ASN A 184 -14.29 6.74 -14.71
CA ASN A 184 -14.07 6.45 -16.13
C ASN A 184 -13.80 4.97 -16.45
N VAL A 185 -13.98 4.04 -15.50
CA VAL A 185 -13.85 2.59 -15.77
C VAL A 185 -15.14 2.07 -16.42
N ILE A 186 -15.40 2.47 -17.67
CA ILE A 186 -16.20 1.68 -18.63
C ILE A 186 -15.34 0.52 -19.19
N GLN A 187 -14.06 0.45 -18.86
CA GLN A 187 -13.12 -0.38 -19.60
C GLN A 187 -12.42 -1.43 -18.72
N PHE A 188 -13.15 -2.38 -18.13
CA PHE A 188 -12.53 -3.63 -17.62
C PHE A 188 -13.49 -4.85 -17.57
N LEU A 189 -14.60 -4.86 -18.32
CA LEU A 189 -15.45 -6.05 -18.48
C LEU A 189 -15.81 -6.32 -19.96
N GLU A 190 -14.79 -6.49 -20.80
CA GLU A 190 -14.82 -7.24 -22.07
C GLU A 190 -13.37 -7.75 -22.22
N VAL A 191 -13.01 -9.04 -22.28
CA VAL A 191 -13.62 -10.27 -22.81
C VAL A 191 -13.18 -11.46 -21.94
#